data_AF-T1BJA9-F1
#
_entry.id   AF-T1BJA9-F1
#
_cell.length_a   1.000
_cell.length_b   1.000
_cell.length_c   1.000
_cell.angle_alpha   90.00
_cell.angle_beta   90.00
_cell.angle_gamma   90.00
#
_symmetry.space_group_name_H-M   'P 1'
#
loop_
_entity.id
_entity.type
_entity.pdbx_description
1 polymer ?
#
loop_
_entity_poly.entity_id
_entity_poly.type
_entity_poly.pdbx_seq_one_letter_code
_entity_poly.pdbx_strand_id
1 'polypeptide(L)'
;TVTSRNPVPIKSALALVGMPGGACRPPLGRLSPRGLERLTGSLAQMHREAPSVLDPVASTFGVDLAHRLSDPAFRVGLAYDHY
;
A
#
# COMPACT_ATOMS: atom_id res chain seq x y z
N THR A 1 18.82 -3.03 -0.75
CA THR A 1 17.60 -3.45 -0.02
C THR A 1 16.91 -2.20 0.51
N VAL A 2 15.62 -1.98 0.26
CA VAL A 2 14.91 -0.86 0.92
C VAL A 2 14.51 -1.33 2.32
N THR A 3 15.07 -0.72 3.36
CA THR A 3 14.75 -1.04 4.75
C THR A 3 13.61 -0.14 5.23
N SER A 4 12.64 -0.71 5.92
CA SER A 4 11.61 0.03 6.63
C SER A 4 11.24 -0.72 7.90
N ARG A 5 10.75 0.00 8.91
CA ARG A 5 10.40 -0.59 10.20
C ARG A 5 9.03 -1.27 10.10
N ASN A 6 8.93 -2.53 10.54
CA ASN A 6 7.64 -3.18 10.76
C ASN A 6 6.85 -2.35 11.80
N PRO A 7 5.56 -2.02 11.59
CA PRO A 7 4.64 -2.43 10.52
C PRO A 7 4.36 -1.42 9.39
N VAL A 8 5.27 -0.47 9.11
CA VAL A 8 5.04 0.59 8.11
C VAL A 8 4.64 0.06 6.73
N PRO A 9 5.31 -0.97 6.14
CA PRO A 9 4.93 -1.48 4.82
C PRO A 9 3.52 -2.05 4.78
N ILE A 10 3.20 -2.93 5.73
CA ILE A 10 1.91 -3.61 5.73
C ILE A 10 0.78 -2.61 6.00
N LYS A 11 0.97 -1.65 6.92
CA LYS A 11 0.01 -0.57 7.15
C LYS A 11 -0.22 0.29 5.91
N SER A 12 0.84 0.58 5.16
CA SER A 12 0.74 1.31 3.89
C SER A 12 0.03 0.49 2.82
N ALA A 13 0.27 -0.82 2.78
CA ALA A 13 -0.41 -1.75 1.87
C ALA A 13 -1.90 -1.77 2.14
N LEU A 14 -2.31 -1.90 3.41
CA LEU A 14 -3.71 -1.88 3.84
C LEU A 14 -4.41 -0.59 3.36
N ALA A 15 -3.78 0.57 3.54
CA ALA A 15 -4.32 1.84 3.08
C ALA A 15 -4.47 1.88 1.53
N LEU A 16 -3.47 1.39 0.79
CA LEU A 16 -3.54 1.32 -0.68
C LEU A 16 -4.68 0.43 -1.15
N VAL A 17 -4.83 -0.76 -0.59
CA VAL A 17 -5.88 -1.70 -1.01
C VAL A 17 -7.27 -1.36 -0.44
N GLY A 18 -7.39 -0.28 0.34
CA GLY A 18 -8.68 0.17 0.88
C GLY A 18 -9.16 -0.59 2.12
N MET A 19 -8.25 -1.29 2.79
CA MET A 19 -8.53 -1.95 4.07
C MET A 19 -8.42 -0.96 5.23
N PRO A 20 -9.36 -0.99 6.19
CA PRO A 20 -9.26 -0.21 7.42
C PRO A 20 -8.13 -0.76 8.30
N GLY A 21 -7.07 0.03 8.52
CA GLY A 21 -5.96 -0.33 9.43
C GLY A 21 -5.36 0.85 10.21
N GLY A 22 -5.78 2.07 9.87
CA GLY A 22 -5.24 3.32 10.40
C GLY A 22 -3.77 3.55 10.05
N ALA A 23 -3.30 4.79 10.21
CA ALA A 23 -1.89 5.12 10.01
C ALA A 23 -0.98 4.45 11.06
N CYS A 24 0.32 4.43 10.80
CA CYS A 24 1.32 4.20 11.84
C CYS A 24 1.38 5.42 12.77
N ARG A 25 1.43 5.18 14.10
CA ARG A 25 1.59 6.25 15.09
C ARG A 25 3.08 6.52 15.35
N PRO A 26 3.45 7.75 15.75
CA PRO A 26 4.80 8.04 16.24
C PRO A 26 5.20 7.05 17.35
N PRO A 27 6.45 6.56 17.37
CA PRO A 27 7.63 7.02 16.61
C PRO A 27 7.83 6.36 15.23
N LEU A 28 6.86 5.59 14.75
CA LEU A 28 6.93 4.99 13.42
C LEU A 28 6.68 6.06 12.34
N GLY A 29 7.49 6.00 11.28
CA GLY A 29 7.46 6.97 10.19
C GLY A 29 6.64 6.51 8.98
N ARG A 30 6.88 7.17 7.85
CA ARG A 30 6.35 6.83 6.53
C ARG A 30 7.37 6.00 5.73
N LEU A 31 6.98 5.52 4.55
CA LEU A 31 7.92 4.91 3.60
C LEU A 31 8.84 5.98 3.00
N SER A 32 10.01 5.56 2.49
CA SER A 32 10.73 6.36 1.51
C SER A 32 10.01 6.31 0.16
N PRO A 33 10.22 7.28 -0.75
CA PRO A 33 9.64 7.24 -2.10
C PRO A 33 9.91 5.91 -2.81
N ARG A 34 11.16 5.44 -2.78
CA ARG A 34 11.55 4.14 -3.33
C ARG A 34 10.87 2.94 -2.65
N GLY A 35 10.57 3.05 -1.35
CA GLY A 35 9.82 2.03 -0.61
C GLY A 35 8.37 1.95 -1.07
N LEU A 36 7.75 3.10 -1.29
CA LEU A 36 6.39 3.19 -1.81
C LEU A 36 6.30 2.66 -3.25
N GLU A 37 7.23 3.03 -4.14
CA GLU A 37 7.30 2.50 -5.51
C GLU A 37 7.36 0.97 -5.53
N ARG A 38 8.25 0.38 -4.71
CA ARG A 38 8.37 -1.08 -4.59
C ARG A 38 7.08 -1.71 -4.07
N LEU A 39 6.46 -1.12 -3.05
CA LEU A 39 5.20 -1.62 -2.50
C LEU A 39 4.08 -1.60 -3.55
N THR A 40 3.90 -0.46 -4.25
CA THR A 40 2.89 -0.33 -5.29
C THR A 40 3.14 -1.29 -6.46
N GLY A 41 4.41 -1.46 -6.86
CA GLY A 41 4.79 -2.41 -7.91
C GLY A 41 4.47 -3.85 -7.52
N SER A 42 4.79 -4.26 -6.29
CA SER A 42 4.46 -5.61 -5.80
C SER A 42 2.95 -5.84 -5.73
N LEU A 43 2.16 -4.88 -5.24
CA LEU A 43 0.69 -5.02 -5.21
C LEU A 43 0.09 -5.08 -6.62
N ALA A 44 0.56 -4.24 -7.54
CA ALA A 44 0.13 -4.29 -8.93
C ALA A 44 0.50 -5.61 -9.61
N GLN A 45 1.71 -6.13 -9.34
CA GLN A 45 2.13 -7.44 -9.84
C GLN A 45 1.24 -8.55 -9.31
N MET A 46 0.99 -8.59 -7.99
CA MET A 46 0.10 -9.57 -7.36
C MET A 46 -1.32 -9.50 -7.94
N HIS A 47 -1.86 -8.29 -8.14
CA HIS A 47 -3.19 -8.12 -8.72
C HIS A 47 -3.29 -8.68 -10.16
N ARG A 48 -2.21 -8.57 -10.96
CA ARG A 48 -2.20 -9.10 -12.34
C ARG A 48 -1.90 -10.61 -12.42
N GLU A 49 -0.92 -11.08 -11.66
CA GLU A 49 -0.35 -12.42 -11.80
C GLU A 49 -1.00 -13.44 -10.85
N ALA A 50 -1.53 -12.99 -9.72
CA ALA A 50 -2.15 -13.83 -8.69
C ALA A 50 -3.36 -13.11 -8.03
N PRO A 51 -4.40 -12.76 -8.81
CA PRO A 51 -5.54 -11.95 -8.34
C PRO A 51 -6.20 -12.56 -7.10
N SER A 52 -6.25 -13.89 -7.00
CA SER A 52 -6.83 -14.62 -5.85
C SER A 52 -6.24 -14.24 -4.48
N VAL A 53 -5.05 -13.65 -4.45
CA VAL A 53 -4.42 -13.16 -3.21
C VAL A 53 -5.08 -11.86 -2.72
N LEU A 54 -5.54 -11.00 -3.64
CA LEU A 54 -6.13 -9.70 -3.32
C LEU A 54 -7.64 -9.65 -3.50
N ASP A 55 -8.23 -10.55 -4.30
CA ASP A 55 -9.69 -10.63 -4.52
C ASP A 55 -10.52 -10.66 -3.22
N PRO A 56 -10.09 -11.35 -2.13
CA PRO A 56 -10.81 -11.30 -0.86
C PRO A 56 -10.93 -9.87 -0.29
N VAL A 57 -9.97 -8.98 -0.58
CA VAL A 57 -10.03 -7.58 -0.15
C VAL A 57 -11.15 -6.84 -0.89
N ALA A 58 -11.23 -7.01 -2.22
CA ALA A 58 -12.27 -6.39 -3.03
C ALA A 58 -13.67 -6.81 -2.57
N SER A 59 -13.88 -8.12 -2.35
CA SER A 59 -15.17 -8.67 -1.95
C SER A 59 -15.55 -8.35 -0.49
N THR A 60 -14.58 -8.37 0.43
CA THR A 60 -14.85 -8.13 1.87
C THR A 60 -15.08 -6.66 2.17
N PHE A 61 -14.34 -5.75 1.52
CA PHE A 61 -14.40 -4.32 1.81
C PHE A 61 -15.15 -3.50 0.75
N GLY A 62 -15.63 -4.12 -0.33
CA GLY A 62 -16.37 -3.45 -1.39
C GLY A 62 -15.53 -2.42 -2.15
N VAL A 63 -14.27 -2.75 -2.45
CA VAL A 63 -13.29 -1.84 -3.04
C VAL A 63 -12.91 -2.23 -4.46
N ASP A 64 -12.68 -1.23 -5.31
CA ASP A 64 -12.12 -1.42 -6.66
C ASP A 64 -10.59 -1.38 -6.60
N LEU A 65 -9.96 -2.57 -6.62
CA LEU A 65 -8.50 -2.69 -6.56
C LEU A 65 -7.80 -2.13 -7.81
N ALA A 66 -8.40 -2.25 -8.99
CA ALA A 66 -7.80 -1.76 -10.23
C ALA A 66 -7.72 -0.22 -10.21
N HIS A 67 -8.81 0.43 -9.79
CA HIS A 67 -8.83 1.88 -9.58
C HIS A 67 -7.82 2.30 -8.50
N ARG A 68 -7.83 1.64 -7.34
CA ARG A 68 -6.95 2.03 -6.22
C ARG A 68 -5.46 1.88 -6.50
N LEU A 69 -5.06 0.86 -7.25
CA LEU A 69 -3.66 0.62 -7.57
C LEU A 69 -3.16 1.54 -8.70
N SER A 70 -4.05 2.01 -9.57
CA SER A 70 -3.71 2.89 -10.70
C SER A 70 -3.72 4.38 -10.34
N ASP A 71 -4.63 4.83 -9.47
CA ASP A 71 -4.77 6.24 -9.10
C ASP A 71 -3.69 6.68 -8.07
N PRO A 72 -2.81 7.65 -8.41
CA PRO A 72 -1.81 8.19 -7.49
C PRO A 72 -2.38 8.84 -6.23
N ALA A 73 -3.65 9.28 -6.23
CA ALA A 73 -4.28 9.93 -5.08
C ALA A 73 -4.26 9.04 -3.82
N PHE A 74 -4.35 7.71 -3.98
CA PHE A 74 -4.29 6.76 -2.87
C PHE A 74 -2.88 6.60 -2.26
N ARG A 75 -1.86 7.19 -2.87
CA ARG A 75 -0.46 7.12 -2.41
C ARG A 75 -0.07 8.30 -1.52
N VAL A 76 -0.90 9.35 -1.48
CA VAL A 76 -0.64 10.59 -0.74
C VAL A 76 -0.47 10.28 0.75
N GLY A 77 0.62 10.79 1.33
CA GLY A 77 0.92 10.63 2.75
C GLY A 77 1.51 9.27 3.15
N LEU A 78 1.67 8.32 2.22
CA LEU A 78 2.30 7.02 2.51
C LEU A 78 3.82 7.05 2.48
N ALA A 79 4.40 8.02 1.77
CA ALA A 79 5.83 8.30 1.76
C ALA A 79 6.15 9.72 2.23
N TYR A 80 7.42 9.97 2.53
CA TYR A 80 7.96 11.32 2.63
C TYR A 80 8.07 11.95 1.25
N ASP A 81 7.71 13.23 1.10
CA ASP A 81 7.74 13.94 -0.17
C ASP A 81 9.18 14.22 -0.63
N HIS A 82 10.06 14.49 0.33
CA HIS A 82 11.49 14.65 0.15
C HIS A 82 12.21 14.00 1.34
N TYR A 83 13.36 13.38 1.09
CA TYR A 83 14.31 12.98 2.13
C TYR A 83 15.48 13.96 2.12
#